data_AF-A0AA92HHL9-F1
#
_entry.id   AF-A0AA92HHL9-F1
#
_cell.length_a   1.000
_cell.length_b   1.000
_cell.length_c   1.000
_cell.angle_alpha   90.00
_cell.angle_beta   90.00
_cell.angle_gamma   90.00
#
_symmetry.space_group_name_H-M   'P 1'
#
loop_
_entity.id
_entity.type
_entity.pdbx_description
1 polymer ?
#
loop_
_entity_poly.entity_id
_entity_poly.type
_entity_poly.pdbx_seq_one_letter_code
_entity_poly.pdbx_strand_id
1 'polypeptide(L)'
;MVHLAIPAQAALWFLPFVLPLCYAAALTDLRGMRIPNWINDTLGAVYVVVGLFVMPSWADYGWQLLHLPVGIGLGFLFYSAGMIGAGDAKFAGAAAPLVALADLPAVMMIFSANLLAGFFTHRLVKYTPLRRLAPDWRSWNVGSKFPMGLCLGGTLAIYLILGALFGSLPAAA
;
A
#
# COMPACT_ATOMS: atom_id res chain seq x y z
N MET A 1 -9.03 -16.73 -14.80
CA MET A 1 -7.76 -15.98 -14.86
C MET A 1 -8.00 -14.65 -14.16
N VAL A 2 -7.16 -14.25 -13.20
CA VAL A 2 -7.28 -12.92 -12.58
C VAL A 2 -6.70 -11.92 -13.57
N HIS A 3 -7.56 -11.17 -14.23
CA HIS A 3 -7.16 -10.03 -15.05
C HIS A 3 -7.30 -8.77 -14.21
N LEU A 4 -6.20 -8.04 -14.02
CA LEU A 4 -6.21 -6.75 -13.35
C LEU A 4 -6.33 -5.62 -14.38
N ALA A 5 -7.10 -4.59 -14.02
CA ALA A 5 -7.36 -3.45 -14.88
C ALA A 5 -6.15 -2.51 -15.00
N ILE A 6 -5.30 -2.43 -13.97
CA ILE A 6 -4.08 -1.61 -14.03
C ILE A 6 -3.20 -2.00 -15.23
N PRO A 7 -2.69 -1.03 -16.00
CA PRO A 7 -1.76 -1.32 -17.10
C PRO A 7 -0.50 -1.99 -16.59
N ALA A 8 -0.14 -3.14 -17.18
CA ALA A 8 1.00 -3.94 -16.72
C ALA A 8 2.31 -3.15 -16.77
N GLN A 9 2.51 -2.37 -17.84
CA GLN A 9 3.68 -1.52 -17.99
C GLN A 9 3.75 -0.42 -16.91
N ALA A 10 2.62 0.19 -16.56
CA ALA A 10 2.58 1.21 -15.51
C ALA A 10 2.94 0.60 -14.15
N ALA A 11 2.36 -0.56 -13.81
CA ALA A 11 2.69 -1.29 -12.60
C ALA A 11 4.19 -1.64 -12.52
N LEU A 12 4.78 -2.12 -13.62
CA LEU A 12 6.21 -2.43 -13.72
C LEU A 12 7.08 -1.21 -13.40
N TRP A 13 6.74 -0.03 -13.93
CA TRP A 13 7.49 1.19 -13.70
C TRP A 13 7.30 1.78 -12.30
N PHE A 14 6.12 1.58 -11.67
CA PHE A 14 5.91 2.00 -10.29
C PHE A 14 6.69 1.14 -9.30
N LEU A 15 6.81 -0.18 -9.54
CA LEU A 15 7.44 -1.14 -8.62
C LEU A 15 8.82 -0.72 -8.05
N PRO A 16 9.82 -0.31 -8.85
CA PRO A 16 11.14 0.02 -8.31
C PRO A 16 11.12 1.19 -7.31
N PHE A 17 10.14 2.09 -7.41
CA PHE A 17 9.98 3.23 -6.50
C PHE A 17 9.04 2.92 -5.34
N VAL A 18 7.97 2.16 -5.59
CA VAL A 18 6.96 1.85 -4.57
C VAL A 18 7.41 0.73 -3.63
N LEU A 19 8.12 -0.30 -4.12
CA LEU A 19 8.55 -1.42 -3.27
C LEU A 19 9.43 -0.98 -2.09
N PRO A 20 10.45 -0.13 -2.26
CA PRO A 20 11.23 0.39 -1.14
C PRO A 20 10.38 1.17 -0.12
N LEU A 21 9.37 1.92 -0.59
CA LEU A 21 8.47 2.69 0.28
C LEU A 21 7.52 1.77 1.06
N CYS A 22 6.98 0.74 0.42
CA CYS A 22 6.17 -0.28 1.09
C CYS A 22 6.99 -1.01 2.17
N TYR A 23 8.24 -1.36 1.86
CA TYR A 23 9.15 -1.95 2.83
C TYR A 23 9.47 -1.00 3.99
N ALA A 24 9.78 0.27 3.69
CA ALA A 24 10.02 1.29 4.69
C ALA A 24 8.79 1.53 5.59
N ALA A 25 7.58 1.54 5.03
CA ALA A 25 6.33 1.66 5.78
C ALA A 25 6.17 0.48 6.75
N ALA A 26 6.31 -0.75 6.25
CA ALA A 26 6.24 -1.96 7.06
C ALA A 26 7.29 -1.95 8.19
N LEU A 27 8.54 -1.62 7.87
CA LEU A 27 9.64 -1.63 8.83
C LEU A 27 9.47 -0.55 9.90
N THR A 28 9.15 0.68 9.51
CA THR A 28 8.94 1.80 10.46
C THR A 28 7.75 1.56 11.36
N ASP A 29 6.69 0.95 10.85
CA ASP A 29 5.51 0.64 11.63
C ASP A 29 5.74 -0.53 12.59
N LEU A 30 6.43 -1.59 12.15
CA LEU A 30 6.87 -2.67 13.03
C LEU A 30 7.78 -2.18 14.16
N ARG A 31 8.72 -1.27 13.85
CA ARG A 31 9.69 -0.72 14.81
C ARG A 31 9.06 0.26 15.78
N GLY A 32 8.30 1.22 15.27
CA GLY A 32 7.89 2.41 16.00
C GLY A 32 6.38 2.59 16.15
N MET A 33 5.57 1.73 15.53
CA MET A 33 4.11 1.90 15.41
C MET A 33 3.72 3.23 14.77
N ARG A 34 4.50 3.62 13.75
CA ARG A 34 4.33 4.89 13.04
C ARG A 34 4.86 4.78 11.62
N ILE A 35 4.03 5.16 10.66
CA ILE A 35 4.41 5.44 9.28
C ILE A 35 4.79 6.93 9.16
N PRO A 36 6.05 7.28 8.86
CA PRO A 36 6.47 8.67 8.66
C PRO A 36 5.76 9.35 7.48
N ASN A 37 5.47 10.66 7.60
CA ASN A 37 4.80 11.42 6.54
C ASN A 37 5.58 11.36 5.21
N TRP A 38 6.91 11.43 5.26
CA TRP A 38 7.73 11.41 4.04
C TRP A 38 7.48 10.17 3.18
N ILE A 39 7.12 9.02 3.76
CA ILE A 39 6.78 7.81 3.00
C ILE A 39 5.50 8.04 2.22
N ASN A 40 4.46 8.58 2.86
CA ASN A 40 3.16 8.86 2.24
C ASN A 40 3.29 9.97 1.19
N ASP A 41 4.04 11.02 1.50
CA ASP A 41 4.27 12.14 0.59
C ASP A 41 5.04 11.66 -0.66
N THR A 42 6.06 10.81 -0.47
CA THR A 42 6.83 10.23 -1.58
C THR A 42 5.96 9.26 -2.38
N LEU A 43 5.09 8.47 -1.75
CA LEU A 43 4.20 7.55 -2.45
C LEU A 43 3.24 8.28 -3.39
N GLY A 44 2.65 9.39 -2.91
CA GLY A 44 1.84 10.27 -3.74
C GLY A 44 2.67 10.92 -4.87
N ALA A 45 3.87 11.41 -4.54
CA ALA A 45 4.77 12.02 -5.52
C ALA A 45 5.22 11.04 -6.61
N VAL A 46 5.43 9.75 -6.28
CA VAL A 46 5.74 8.69 -7.25
C VAL A 46 4.65 8.60 -8.30
N TYR A 47 3.38 8.59 -7.90
CA TYR A 47 2.29 8.61 -8.88
C TYR A 47 2.30 9.90 -9.71
N VAL A 48 2.42 11.07 -9.05
CA VAL A 48 2.42 12.37 -9.74
C VAL A 48 3.52 12.44 -10.80
N VAL A 49 4.72 11.96 -10.51
CA VAL A 49 5.88 12.07 -11.41
C VAL A 49 5.95 10.92 -12.40
N VAL A 50 5.92 9.67 -11.92
CA VAL A 50 6.06 8.49 -12.80
C VAL A 50 4.80 8.30 -13.64
N GLY A 51 3.61 8.56 -13.06
CA GLY A 51 2.33 8.45 -13.76
C GLY A 51 2.24 9.29 -15.03
N LEU A 52 2.90 10.46 -15.06
CA LEU A 52 2.96 11.33 -16.26
C LEU A 52 3.56 10.62 -17.47
N PHE A 53 4.46 9.67 -17.25
CA PHE A 53 5.20 8.99 -18.31
C PHE A 53 4.65 7.59 -18.63
N VAL A 54 3.92 6.98 -17.69
CA VAL A 54 3.59 5.53 -17.77
C VAL A 54 2.10 5.24 -17.92
N MET A 55 1.23 6.22 -17.64
CA MET A 55 -0.21 6.05 -17.83
C MET A 55 -0.56 6.04 -19.33
N PRO A 56 -1.54 5.23 -19.77
CA PRO A 56 -1.82 5.04 -21.20
C PRO A 56 -2.28 6.30 -21.92
N SER A 57 -3.02 7.16 -21.22
CA SER A 57 -3.49 8.45 -21.73
C SER A 57 -3.50 9.51 -20.64
N TRP A 58 -3.54 10.78 -21.04
CA TRP A 58 -3.73 11.91 -20.12
C TRP A 58 -5.06 11.85 -19.36
N ALA A 59 -6.09 11.26 -19.96
CA ALA A 59 -7.37 11.06 -19.31
C ALA A 59 -7.26 10.01 -18.20
N ASP A 60 -6.59 8.88 -18.46
CA ASP A 60 -6.37 7.84 -17.45
C ASP A 60 -5.50 8.36 -16.29
N TYR A 61 -4.44 9.11 -16.61
CA TYR A 61 -3.62 9.80 -15.61
C TYR A 61 -4.45 10.75 -14.76
N GLY A 62 -5.26 11.63 -15.38
CA GLY A 62 -6.07 12.60 -14.67
C GLY A 62 -7.11 11.96 -13.75
N TRP A 63 -7.83 10.94 -14.24
CA TRP A 63 -8.83 10.26 -13.43
C TRP A 63 -8.24 9.52 -12.25
N GLN A 64 -7.12 8.83 -12.48
CA GLN A 64 -6.49 8.06 -11.44
C GLN A 64 -5.72 8.95 -10.46
N LEU A 65 -5.23 10.13 -10.89
CA LEU A 65 -4.72 11.16 -9.98
C LEU A 65 -5.79 11.65 -8.99
N LEU A 66 -7.05 11.74 -9.41
CA LEU A 66 -8.15 12.16 -8.52
C LEU A 66 -8.41 11.19 -7.37
N HIS A 67 -7.93 9.95 -7.46
CA HIS A 67 -7.97 9.03 -6.33
C HIS A 67 -7.12 9.54 -5.16
N LEU A 68 -6.10 10.37 -5.38
CA LEU A 68 -5.26 10.91 -4.32
C LEU A 68 -6.03 11.83 -3.35
N PRO A 69 -6.64 12.97 -3.79
CA PRO A 69 -7.43 13.79 -2.89
C PRO A 69 -8.67 13.06 -2.34
N VAL A 70 -9.32 12.20 -3.14
CA VAL A 70 -10.46 11.40 -2.69
C VAL A 70 -10.04 10.42 -1.59
N GLY A 71 -8.95 9.69 -1.79
CA GLY A 71 -8.41 8.72 -0.84
C GLY A 71 -7.95 9.38 0.45
N ILE A 72 -7.27 10.53 0.38
CA ILE A 72 -6.90 11.33 1.55
C ILE A 72 -8.16 11.81 2.29
N GLY A 73 -9.16 12.30 1.56
CA GLY A 73 -10.44 12.74 2.14
C GLY A 73 -11.15 11.61 2.88
N LEU A 74 -11.30 10.44 2.25
CA LEU A 74 -11.89 9.25 2.89
C LEU A 74 -11.06 8.80 4.10
N GLY A 75 -9.73 8.72 3.96
CA GLY A 75 -8.84 8.37 5.06
C GLY A 75 -8.98 9.32 6.25
N PHE A 76 -9.09 10.62 5.99
CA PHE A 76 -9.35 11.64 7.02
C PHE A 76 -10.69 11.42 7.71
N LEU A 77 -11.77 11.11 6.96
CA LEU A 77 -13.07 10.79 7.55
C LEU A 77 -12.98 9.57 8.47
N PHE A 78 -12.36 8.47 8.02
CA PHE A 78 -12.18 7.27 8.84
C PHE A 78 -11.33 7.53 10.09
N TYR A 79 -10.27 8.32 9.96
CA TYR A 79 -9.45 8.76 11.09
C TYR A 79 -10.26 9.62 12.08
N SER A 80 -11.02 10.60 11.58
CA SER A 80 -11.85 11.50 12.40
C SER A 80 -12.95 10.76 13.18
N ALA A 81 -13.45 9.66 12.61
CA ALA A 81 -14.40 8.76 13.25
C ALA A 81 -13.73 7.77 14.24
N GLY A 82 -12.40 7.82 14.41
CA GLY A 82 -11.66 6.95 15.32
C GLY A 82 -11.50 5.50 14.86
N MET A 83 -11.77 5.22 13.57
CA MET A 83 -11.76 3.85 13.04
C MET A 83 -10.36 3.35 12.68
N ILE A 84 -9.48 4.24 12.19
CA ILE A 84 -8.11 3.89 11.75
C ILE A 84 -7.09 4.90 12.28
N GLY A 85 -5.82 4.50 12.32
CA GLY A 85 -4.73 5.39 12.71
C GLY A 85 -4.44 6.47 11.65
N ALA A 86 -3.92 7.62 12.07
CA ALA A 86 -3.56 8.70 11.15
C ALA A 86 -2.49 8.29 10.12
N GLY A 87 -1.55 7.41 10.51
CA GLY A 87 -0.53 6.89 9.59
C GLY A 87 -1.15 6.01 8.49
N ASP A 88 -2.02 5.08 8.90
CA ASP A 88 -2.72 4.15 8.01
C ASP A 88 -3.61 4.90 7.02
N ALA A 89 -4.36 5.89 7.51
CA ALA A 89 -5.21 6.75 6.70
C ALA A 89 -4.42 7.48 5.60
N LYS A 90 -3.27 8.06 5.96
CA LYS A 90 -2.40 8.77 5.03
C LYS A 90 -1.76 7.83 4.01
N PHE A 91 -1.31 6.66 4.45
CA PHE A 91 -0.72 5.66 3.55
C PHE A 91 -1.76 5.17 2.54
N ALA A 92 -2.95 4.78 2.99
CA ALA A 92 -4.03 4.33 2.12
C ALA A 92 -4.46 5.43 1.13
N GLY A 93 -4.57 6.68 1.59
CA GLY A 93 -4.87 7.82 0.73
C GLY A 93 -3.79 8.08 -0.32
N ALA A 94 -2.51 8.04 0.08
CA ALA A 94 -1.38 8.22 -0.83
C ALA A 94 -1.20 7.05 -1.82
N ALA A 95 -1.62 5.84 -1.44
CA ALA A 95 -1.61 4.65 -2.29
C ALA A 95 -2.76 4.61 -3.29
N ALA A 96 -3.86 5.33 -3.03
CA ALA A 96 -5.08 5.31 -3.84
C ALA A 96 -4.86 5.52 -5.36
N PRO A 97 -4.03 6.46 -5.83
CA PRO A 97 -3.79 6.63 -7.27
C PRO A 97 -2.95 5.48 -7.87
N LEU A 98 -2.23 4.70 -7.07
CA LEU A 98 -1.51 3.52 -7.55
C LEU A 98 -2.42 2.29 -7.71
N VAL A 99 -3.71 2.42 -7.39
CA VAL A 99 -4.72 1.35 -7.51
C VAL A 99 -5.77 1.73 -8.54
N ALA A 100 -5.99 0.85 -9.52
CA ALA A 100 -7.08 1.02 -10.46
C ALA A 100 -8.42 0.76 -9.75
N LEU A 101 -9.42 1.63 -10.00
CA LEU A 101 -10.71 1.55 -9.31
C LEU A 101 -11.43 0.21 -9.54
N ALA A 102 -11.33 -0.34 -10.75
CA ALA A 102 -11.90 -1.64 -11.10
C ALA A 102 -11.25 -2.82 -10.34
N ASP A 103 -10.04 -2.64 -9.81
CA ASP A 103 -9.32 -3.67 -9.08
C ASP A 103 -9.58 -3.65 -7.57
N LEU A 104 -10.44 -2.74 -7.07
CA LEU A 104 -10.76 -2.68 -5.63
C LEU A 104 -11.17 -4.04 -5.03
N PRO A 105 -12.01 -4.88 -5.67
CA PRO A 105 -12.32 -6.21 -5.15
C PRO A 105 -11.08 -7.10 -4.99
N ALA A 106 -10.15 -7.04 -5.95
CA ALA A 106 -8.89 -7.78 -5.89
C ALA A 106 -8.00 -7.24 -4.77
N VAL A 107 -7.87 -5.91 -4.64
CA VAL A 107 -7.11 -5.28 -3.56
C VAL A 107 -7.67 -5.61 -2.19
N MET A 108 -8.99 -5.64 -2.02
CA MET A 108 -9.63 -6.04 -0.75
C MET A 108 -9.37 -7.51 -0.41
N MET A 109 -9.35 -8.39 -1.41
CA MET A 109 -8.99 -9.80 -1.23
C MET A 109 -7.52 -9.96 -0.82
N ILE A 110 -6.61 -9.28 -1.53
CA ILE A 110 -5.17 -9.26 -1.22
C ILE A 110 -4.97 -8.71 0.18
N PHE A 111 -5.62 -7.60 0.54
CA PHE A 111 -5.57 -7.01 1.87
C PHE A 111 -6.06 -7.95 2.96
N SER A 112 -7.20 -8.62 2.75
CA SER A 112 -7.74 -9.56 3.74
C SER A 112 -6.80 -10.74 3.97
N ALA A 113 -6.29 -11.34 2.89
CA ALA A 113 -5.32 -12.44 2.98
C ALA A 113 -4.01 -11.98 3.66
N ASN A 114 -3.49 -10.81 3.26
CA ASN A 114 -2.25 -10.26 3.81
C ASN A 114 -2.41 -9.79 5.26
N LEU A 115 -3.60 -9.34 5.66
CA LEU A 115 -3.92 -8.99 7.04
C LEU A 115 -3.88 -10.24 7.93
N LEU A 116 -4.55 -11.32 7.51
CA LEU A 116 -4.51 -12.58 8.24
C LEU A 116 -3.08 -13.11 8.34
N ALA A 117 -2.37 -13.19 7.20
CA ALA A 117 -0.99 -13.66 7.16
C ALA A 117 -0.08 -12.80 8.05
N GLY A 118 -0.07 -11.48 7.85
CA GLY A 118 0.75 -10.55 8.61
C GLY A 118 0.43 -10.56 10.11
N PHE A 119 -0.85 -10.63 10.48
CA PHE A 119 -1.27 -10.73 11.87
C PHE A 119 -0.77 -12.03 12.52
N PHE A 120 -1.01 -13.19 11.90
CA PHE A 120 -0.56 -14.46 12.45
C PHE A 120 0.97 -14.54 12.50
N THR A 121 1.67 -14.14 11.44
CA THR A 121 3.14 -14.12 11.40
C THR A 121 3.69 -13.23 12.52
N HIS A 122 3.19 -12.01 12.68
CA HIS A 122 3.65 -11.10 13.74
C HIS A 122 3.42 -11.67 15.13
N ARG A 123 2.21 -12.20 15.39
CA ARG A 123 1.85 -12.77 16.69
C ARG A 123 2.63 -14.04 17.01
N LEU A 124 2.87 -14.91 16.03
CA LEU A 124 3.70 -16.10 16.22
C LEU A 124 5.17 -15.71 16.47
N VAL A 125 5.75 -14.84 15.65
CA VAL A 125 7.15 -14.40 15.79
C VAL A 125 7.42 -13.77 17.15
N LYS A 126 6.45 -13.02 17.71
CA LYS A 126 6.54 -12.45 19.07
C LYS A 126 6.85 -13.50 20.15
N TYR A 127 6.37 -14.73 19.98
CA TYR A 127 6.52 -15.82 20.96
C TYR A 127 7.63 -16.82 20.61
N THR A 128 8.41 -16.60 19.55
CA THR A 128 9.55 -17.45 19.19
C THR A 128 10.89 -16.74 19.47
N PRO A 129 12.03 -17.48 19.47
CA PRO A 129 13.35 -16.86 19.58
C PRO A 129 13.67 -15.84 18.48
N LEU A 130 12.92 -15.84 17.36
CA LEU A 130 13.10 -14.87 16.27
C LEU A 130 12.89 -13.42 16.72
N ARG A 131 12.10 -13.18 17.77
CA ARG A 131 11.95 -11.86 18.39
C ARG A 131 13.31 -11.24 18.79
N ARG A 132 14.32 -12.05 19.10
CA ARG A 132 15.67 -11.59 19.47
C ARG A 132 16.41 -10.87 18.34
N LEU A 133 15.99 -11.04 17.08
CA LEU A 133 16.52 -10.28 15.94
C LEU A 133 16.10 -8.80 15.98
N ALA A 134 15.06 -8.48 16.74
CA ALA A 134 14.44 -7.18 16.79
C ALA A 134 13.90 -6.86 18.20
N PRO A 135 14.75 -6.87 19.24
CA PRO A 135 14.30 -6.81 20.64
C PRO A 135 13.60 -5.49 20.97
N ASP A 136 14.04 -4.39 20.33
CA ASP A 136 13.60 -3.02 20.63
C ASP A 136 12.36 -2.57 19.85
N TRP A 137 11.77 -3.44 19.03
CA TRP A 137 10.59 -3.06 18.27
C TRP A 137 9.38 -2.86 19.20
N ARG A 138 8.73 -1.70 19.06
CA ARG A 138 7.58 -1.30 19.86
C ARG A 138 6.37 -2.20 19.61
N SER A 139 6.19 -2.70 18.39
CA SER A 139 5.03 -3.52 18.00
C SER A 139 4.85 -4.79 18.85
N TRP A 140 5.91 -5.29 19.50
CA TRP A 140 5.81 -6.44 20.41
C TRP A 140 4.98 -6.16 21.67
N ASN A 141 4.97 -4.90 22.13
CA ASN A 141 4.53 -4.55 23.49
C ASN A 141 3.31 -3.61 23.53
N VAL A 142 2.67 -3.32 22.39
CA VAL A 142 1.52 -2.38 22.29
C VAL A 142 0.14 -3.02 22.48
N GLY A 143 0.08 -4.15 23.19
CA GLY A 143 -1.17 -4.82 23.55
C GLY A 143 -1.96 -5.33 22.34
N SER A 144 -3.18 -4.81 22.18
CA SER A 144 -4.11 -5.18 21.10
C SER A 144 -3.82 -4.48 19.78
N LYS A 145 -3.03 -3.40 19.76
CA LYS A 145 -2.66 -2.71 18.51
C LYS A 145 -1.82 -3.62 17.62
N PHE A 146 -1.94 -3.42 16.32
CA PHE A 146 -1.21 -4.16 15.30
C PHE A 146 -0.61 -3.19 14.28
N PRO A 147 0.65 -3.37 13.84
CA PRO A 147 1.29 -2.52 12.85
C PRO A 147 0.67 -2.75 11.46
N MET A 148 -0.38 -1.99 11.14
CA MET A 148 -1.12 -2.09 9.88
C MET A 148 -0.27 -1.74 8.66
N GLY A 149 0.78 -0.94 8.79
CA GLY A 149 1.73 -0.61 7.73
C GLY A 149 2.41 -1.83 7.12
N LEU A 150 2.58 -2.91 7.89
CA LEU A 150 3.02 -4.21 7.37
C LEU A 150 2.06 -4.73 6.29
N CYS A 151 0.77 -4.71 6.58
CA CYS A 151 -0.26 -5.25 5.70
C CYS A 151 -0.60 -4.27 4.57
N LEU A 152 -0.69 -2.97 4.84
CA LEU A 152 -0.95 -1.95 3.82
C LEU A 152 0.19 -1.90 2.78
N GLY A 153 1.44 -1.83 3.23
CA GLY A 153 2.61 -1.86 2.34
C GLY A 153 2.71 -3.17 1.56
N GLY A 154 2.50 -4.31 2.24
CA GLY A 154 2.49 -5.61 1.57
C GLY A 154 1.38 -5.74 0.53
N THR A 155 0.19 -5.22 0.81
CA THR A 155 -0.94 -5.26 -0.13
C THR A 155 -0.65 -4.46 -1.39
N LEU A 156 -0.15 -3.23 -1.25
CA LEU A 156 0.21 -2.42 -2.41
C LEU A 156 1.33 -3.07 -3.23
N ALA A 157 2.34 -3.62 -2.55
CA ALA A 157 3.42 -4.35 -3.20
C ALA A 157 2.90 -5.57 -3.99
N ILE A 158 2.11 -6.43 -3.35
CA ILE A 158 1.51 -7.62 -4.00
C ILE A 158 0.63 -7.20 -5.17
N TYR A 159 -0.21 -6.19 -5.00
CA TYR A 159 -1.08 -5.69 -6.05
C TYR A 159 -0.28 -5.21 -7.27
N LEU A 160 0.77 -4.41 -7.08
CA LEU A 160 1.59 -3.94 -8.21
C LEU A 160 2.41 -5.07 -8.85
N ILE A 161 2.88 -6.06 -8.07
CA ILE A 161 3.55 -7.25 -8.61
C ILE A 161 2.58 -8.04 -9.50
N LEU A 162 1.36 -8.29 -9.00
CA LEU A 162 0.33 -8.97 -9.79
C LEU A 162 -0.10 -8.13 -10.98
N GLY A 163 -0.17 -6.81 -10.86
CA GLY A 163 -0.45 -5.88 -11.95
C GLY A 163 0.61 -5.95 -13.04
N ALA A 164 1.89 -6.01 -12.68
CA ALA A 164 2.98 -6.15 -13.66
C ALA A 164 2.94 -7.49 -14.41
N LEU A 165 2.46 -8.57 -13.76
CA LEU A 165 2.39 -9.92 -14.34
C LEU A 165 1.09 -10.21 -15.11
N PHE A 166 -0.03 -9.65 -14.64
CA PHE A 166 -1.39 -10.02 -15.07
C PHE A 166 -2.30 -8.80 -15.35
N GLY A 167 -1.71 -7.61 -15.43
CA GLY A 167 -2.41 -6.37 -15.74
C GLY A 167 -2.85 -6.28 -17.20
N SER A 168 -3.55 -5.20 -17.54
CA SER A 168 -4.00 -4.95 -18.89
C SER A 168 -2.81 -4.66 -19.82
N LEU A 169 -2.86 -5.21 -21.03
CA LEU A 169 -1.91 -4.90 -22.08
C LEU A 169 -2.24 -3.53 -22.67
N PRO A 170 -1.24 -2.79 -23.20
CA PRO A 170 -1.53 -1.58 -23.97
C PRO A 170 -2.47 -1.93 -25.11
N ALA A 171 -3.51 -1.11 -25.30
CA ALA A 171 -4.36 -1.22 -26.48
C ALA A 171 -3.46 -1.11 -27.71
N ALA A 172 -3.55 -2.09 -28.63
CA ALA A 172 -2.88 -1.99 -29.91
C ALA A 172 -3.39 -0.73 -30.62
N ALA A 173 -2.48 0.21 -30.86
CA ALA A 173 -2.74 1.44 -31.61
C ALA A 173 -3.05 1.12 -33.08
#